data_AF-A0A9P0YP47-F1
#
_entry.id   AF-A0A9P0YP47-F1
#
_cell.length_a   1.000
_cell.length_b   1.000
_cell.length_c   1.000
_cell.angle_alpha   90.00
_cell.angle_beta   90.00
_cell.angle_gamma   90.00
#
_symmetry.space_group_name_H-M   'P 1'
#
loop_
_entity.id
_entity.type
_entity.pdbx_description
1 polymer ?
#
loop_
_entity_poly.entity_id
_entity_poly.type
_entity_poly.pdbx_seq_one_letter_code
_entity_poly.pdbx_strand_id
1 'polypeptide(L)'
;MATVILYLSNITAGGHILFTESRSKVWSKSNCRESSNSVRPTKGNALLFFNVNLNVTPDYTSTHVRCAVVEGEMAYAIKLFYPTAVTREKEDPIGITSTACMDEDDSCPRWADIGECDRNPVFMVGSPDYYGTCRKSCNAC
;
A
#
# COMPACT_ATOMS: atom_id res chain seq x y z
N MET A 1 2.12 4.00 9.83
CA MET A 1 0.68 4.34 9.80
C MET A 1 0.38 4.95 8.46
N ALA A 2 -0.69 4.50 7.82
CA ALA A 2 -1.19 5.06 6.58
C ALA A 2 -2.68 5.40 6.72
N THR A 3 -3.10 6.42 5.99
CA THR A 3 -4.48 6.90 5.97
C THR A 3 -4.99 6.84 4.53
N VAL A 4 -6.13 6.18 4.33
CA VAL A 4 -6.85 6.17 3.07
C VAL A 4 -8.16 6.93 3.23
N ILE A 5 -8.39 7.92 2.38
CA ILE A 5 -9.64 8.68 2.32
C ILE A 5 -10.35 8.31 1.02
N LEU A 6 -11.53 7.71 1.14
CA LEU A 6 -12.38 7.28 0.03
C LEU A 6 -13.46 8.35 -0.20
N TYR A 7 -13.53 8.93 -1.39
CA TYR A 7 -14.54 9.94 -1.71
C TYR A 7 -15.81 9.30 -2.27
N LEU A 8 -16.93 9.48 -1.56
CA LEU A 8 -18.21 8.80 -1.83
C LEU A 8 -19.21 9.71 -2.57
N SER A 9 -19.02 11.02 -2.53
CA SER A 9 -19.81 12.01 -3.29
C SER A 9 -18.93 12.93 -4.14
N ASN A 10 -19.55 13.52 -5.16
CA ASN A 10 -18.94 14.61 -5.93
C ASN A 10 -19.22 15.93 -5.23
N ILE A 11 -18.24 16.84 -5.27
CA ILE A 11 -18.35 18.18 -4.69
C ILE A 11 -18.19 19.21 -5.80
N THR A 12 -19.10 20.20 -5.82
CA THR A 12 -19.04 21.32 -6.77
C THR A 12 -17.98 22.33 -6.34
N ALA A 13 -17.92 22.72 -5.05
CA ALA A 13 -16.92 23.64 -4.52
C ALA A 13 -16.48 23.34 -3.08
N GLY A 14 -15.16 23.45 -2.83
CA GLY A 14 -14.57 23.23 -1.51
C GLY A 14 -14.18 21.77 -1.23
N GLY A 15 -13.93 21.43 0.04
CA GLY A 15 -13.62 20.06 0.46
C GLY A 15 -12.23 19.52 0.11
N HIS A 16 -11.38 20.33 -0.56
CA HIS A 16 -10.01 19.97 -0.92
C HIS A 16 -9.18 19.58 0.31
N ILE A 17 -8.29 18.61 0.13
CA ILE A 17 -7.25 18.29 1.11
C ILE A 17 -5.98 18.97 0.67
N LEU A 18 -5.43 19.80 1.55
CA LEU A 18 -4.18 20.50 1.34
C LEU A 18 -3.11 19.92 2.26
N PHE A 19 -2.02 19.44 1.69
CA PHE A 19 -0.84 19.05 2.45
C PHE A 19 0.00 20.29 2.76
N THR A 20 0.10 20.62 4.05
CA THR A 20 0.86 21.77 4.54
C THR A 20 2.22 21.26 5.02
N GLU A 21 3.28 21.55 4.28
CA GLU A 21 4.62 21.42 4.86
C GLU A 21 4.72 22.36 6.06
N SER A 22 5.34 21.92 7.16
CA SER A 22 5.36 22.62 8.46
C SER A 22 6.11 23.98 8.48
N ARG A 23 6.29 24.63 7.33
CA ARG A 23 6.82 26.00 7.21
C ARG A 23 5.68 27.01 7.28
N SER A 24 5.31 27.34 8.51
CA SER A 24 4.78 28.62 8.99
C SER A 24 4.27 29.62 7.93
N LYS A 25 2.95 29.85 7.90
CA LYS A 25 2.34 31.21 7.91
C LYS A 25 0.82 31.13 7.96
N VAL A 26 0.25 31.68 9.04
CA VAL A 26 -1.04 32.39 9.11
C VAL A 26 -2.05 31.99 8.04
N TRP A 27 -2.98 31.11 8.38
CA TRP A 27 -4.13 30.80 7.52
C TRP A 27 -5.04 32.03 7.41
N SER A 28 -4.84 32.80 6.34
CA SER A 28 -5.87 33.71 5.84
C SER A 28 -6.91 32.87 5.11
N LYS A 29 -8.17 33.09 5.47
CA LYS A 29 -9.38 32.34 5.11
C LYS A 29 -9.73 32.29 3.61
N SER A 30 -8.80 32.50 2.68
CA SER A 30 -9.15 32.80 1.28
C SER A 30 -8.92 31.68 0.26
N ASN A 31 -7.73 31.11 0.05
CA ASN A 31 -7.52 30.37 -1.21
C ASN A 31 -7.06 28.91 -1.06
N CYS A 32 -7.97 28.05 -0.61
CA CYS A 32 -7.87 26.58 -0.78
C CYS A 32 -7.84 26.11 -2.24
N ARG A 33 -8.13 27.01 -3.18
CA ARG A 33 -8.42 26.71 -4.58
C ARG A 33 -7.19 26.81 -5.50
N GLU A 34 -6.07 27.36 -5.01
CA GLU A 34 -4.92 27.76 -5.84
C GLU A 34 -3.57 27.18 -5.39
N SER A 35 -3.55 26.31 -4.38
CA SER A 35 -2.32 25.65 -3.97
C SER A 35 -2.05 24.41 -4.82
N SER A 36 -0.82 24.29 -5.33
CA SER A 36 -0.34 23.14 -6.11
C SER A 36 -0.44 21.81 -5.36
N ASN A 37 -0.51 21.86 -4.02
CA ASN A 37 -0.54 20.69 -3.14
C ASN A 37 -1.96 20.36 -2.66
N SER A 38 -2.98 20.84 -3.37
CA SER A 38 -4.39 20.55 -3.07
C SER A 38 -4.92 19.37 -3.88
N VAL A 39 -5.65 18.48 -3.21
CA VAL A 39 -6.31 17.32 -3.81
C VAL A 39 -7.81 17.55 -3.80
N ARG A 40 -8.43 17.57 -4.99
CA ARG A 40 -9.88 17.73 -5.16
C ARG A 40 -10.61 16.40 -4.90
N PRO A 41 -11.65 16.39 -4.04
CA PRO A 41 -12.51 15.24 -3.88
C PRO A 41 -13.27 14.93 -5.17
N THR A 42 -13.13 13.71 -5.65
CA THR A 42 -13.84 13.20 -6.83
C THR A 42 -14.43 11.86 -6.46
N LYS A 43 -15.74 11.68 -6.63
CA LYS A 43 -16.43 10.44 -6.28
C LYS A 43 -15.74 9.23 -6.94
N GLY A 44 -15.47 8.20 -6.15
CA GLY A 44 -14.80 6.98 -6.60
C GLY A 44 -13.28 7.01 -6.48
N ASN A 45 -12.67 8.19 -6.35
CA ASN A 45 -11.23 8.29 -6.10
C ASN A 45 -10.89 8.06 -4.62
N ALA A 46 -9.65 7.64 -4.39
CA ALA A 46 -9.08 7.47 -3.06
C ALA A 46 -7.78 8.28 -2.93
N LEU A 47 -7.56 8.88 -1.76
CA LEU A 47 -6.29 9.50 -1.39
C LEU A 47 -5.61 8.64 -0.33
N LEU A 48 -4.43 8.10 -0.65
CA LEU A 48 -3.57 7.38 0.27
C LEU A 48 -2.35 8.25 0.60
N PHE A 49 -2.03 8.39 1.89
CA PHE A 49 -0.79 9.00 2.36
C PHE A 49 -0.29 8.30 3.62
N PHE A 50 1.02 8.38 3.85
CA PHE A 50 1.67 7.80 5.01
C PHE A 50 1.88 8.89 6.07
N ASN A 51 1.55 8.58 7.31
CA ASN A 51 1.72 9.50 8.44
C ASN A 51 3.09 9.37 9.12
N VAL A 52 3.86 8.34 8.75
CA VAL A 52 5.18 8.04 9.31
C VAL A 52 6.12 7.59 8.21
N ASN A 53 7.40 7.89 8.38
CA ASN A 53 8.48 7.40 7.55
C ASN A 53 8.78 5.91 7.82
N LEU A 54 9.61 5.31 6.95
CA LEU A 54 10.06 3.91 7.09
C LEU A 54 10.83 3.65 8.40
N ASN A 55 11.47 4.68 8.95
CA ASN A 55 12.17 4.62 10.25
C ASN A 55 11.23 4.91 11.44
N VAL A 56 9.91 4.86 11.25
CA VAL A 56 8.88 5.04 12.28
C VAL A 56 8.79 6.48 12.82
N THR A 57 9.57 7.44 12.31
CA THR A 57 9.40 8.85 12.70
C THR A 57 8.15 9.45 12.05
N PRO A 58 7.48 10.41 12.70
CA PRO A 58 6.37 11.15 12.08
C PRO A 58 6.79 11.79 10.76
N ASP A 59 5.96 11.66 9.72
CA ASP A 59 6.15 12.37 8.46
C ASP A 59 5.43 13.72 8.52
N TYR A 60 6.18 14.80 8.79
CA TYR A 60 5.61 16.14 8.87
C TYR A 60 5.08 16.67 7.53
N THR A 61 5.53 16.13 6.40
CA THR A 61 5.00 16.49 5.06
C THR A 61 3.58 15.96 4.84
N SER A 62 3.19 14.95 5.62
CA SER A 62 1.83 14.38 5.63
C SER A 62 0.80 15.23 6.39
N THR A 63 1.24 16.32 7.05
CA THR A 63 0.34 17.26 7.73
C THR A 63 -0.61 17.85 6.71
N HIS A 64 -1.91 17.72 6.97
CA HIS A 64 -2.92 18.15 6.02
C HIS A 64 -4.09 18.84 6.72
N VAL A 65 -4.72 19.73 5.97
CA VAL A 65 -5.95 20.42 6.37
C VAL A 65 -7.00 20.16 5.32
N ARG A 66 -8.23 19.96 5.78
CA ARG A 66 -9.38 19.93 4.89
C ARG A 66 -10.00 21.32 4.80
N CYS A 67 -10.17 21.78 3.58
CA CYS A 67 -10.88 23.00 3.27
C CYS A 67 -12.38 22.87 3.54
N ALA A 68 -13.03 23.96 3.92
CA ALA A 68 -14.48 23.99 4.07
C ALA A 68 -15.17 23.55 2.77
N VAL A 69 -16.27 22.81 2.91
CA VAL A 69 -17.19 22.58 1.80
C VAL A 69 -17.98 23.86 1.61
N VAL A 70 -17.89 24.44 0.41
CA VAL A 70 -18.52 25.72 0.09
C VAL A 70 -19.92 25.50 -0.49
N GLU A 71 -20.08 24.42 -1.27
CA GLU A 71 -21.33 24.09 -1.93
C GLU A 71 -21.49 22.56 -2.04
N GLY A 72 -22.72 22.09 -1.77
CA GLY A 72 -23.08 20.67 -1.77
C GLY A 72 -22.73 19.94 -0.48
N GLU A 73 -22.87 18.62 -0.51
CA GLU A 73 -22.58 17.73 0.62
C GLU A 73 -21.43 16.77 0.29
N MET A 74 -20.48 16.66 1.21
CA MET A 74 -19.31 15.80 1.07
C MET A 74 -19.46 14.54 1.91
N ALA A 75 -19.60 13.39 1.25
CA ALA A 75 -19.52 12.07 1.86
C ALA A 75 -18.15 11.45 1.59
N TYR A 76 -17.52 10.92 2.63
CA TYR A 76 -16.21 10.25 2.55
C TYR A 76 -16.10 9.18 3.64
N ALA A 77 -15.24 8.20 3.42
CA ALA A 77 -14.84 7.22 4.43
C ALA A 77 -13.33 7.31 4.68
N ILE A 78 -12.90 7.04 5.91
CA ILE A 78 -11.48 6.99 6.26
C ILE A 78 -11.15 5.58 6.72
N LYS A 79 -10.10 4.98 6.15
CA LYS A 79 -9.50 3.75 6.66
C LYS A 79 -8.08 4.01 7.13
N LEU A 80 -7.84 3.68 8.39
CA LEU A 80 -6.53 3.80 9.03
C LEU A 80 -5.84 2.44 9.03
N PHE A 81 -4.59 2.42 8.60
CA PHE A 81 -3.71 1.27 8.65
C PHE A 81 -2.63 1.55 9.67
N TYR A 82 -2.72 0.87 10.82
CA TYR A 82 -1.68 0.93 11.84
C TYR A 82 -0.61 -0.10 11.52
N PRO A 83 0.68 0.27 11.62
CA PRO A 83 1.74 -0.71 11.55
C PRO A 83 1.65 -1.51 12.85
N THR A 84 1.15 -2.73 12.77
CA THR A 84 1.42 -3.71 13.82
C THR A 84 2.82 -4.22 13.58
N ALA A 85 3.62 -4.33 14.64
CA ALA A 85 4.75 -5.23 14.57
C ALA A 85 4.14 -6.59 14.20
N VAL A 86 4.47 -7.10 13.01
CA VAL A 86 4.49 -8.54 12.83
C VAL A 86 5.63 -8.93 13.76
N THR A 87 5.31 -9.18 15.02
CA THR A 87 6.06 -10.17 15.75
C THR A 87 5.97 -11.36 14.81
N ARG A 88 7.05 -11.59 14.06
CA ARG A 88 7.43 -12.95 13.79
C ARG A 88 7.61 -13.52 15.18
N GLU A 89 6.50 -13.89 15.82
CA GLU A 89 6.46 -15.16 16.47
C GLU A 89 7.07 -16.03 15.40
N LYS A 90 8.30 -16.47 15.64
CA LYS A 90 8.62 -17.83 15.28
C LYS A 90 7.54 -18.67 15.97
N GLU A 91 6.34 -18.70 15.40
CA GLU A 91 5.73 -19.98 15.17
C GLU A 91 6.77 -20.64 14.28
N ASP A 92 7.67 -21.39 14.93
CA ASP A 92 8.11 -22.64 14.37
C ASP A 92 6.81 -23.46 14.31
N PRO A 93 6.08 -23.48 13.17
CA PRO A 93 4.96 -24.38 13.04
C PRO A 93 5.63 -25.69 12.62
N ILE A 94 6.12 -26.43 13.61
CA ILE A 94 6.60 -27.80 13.46
C ILE A 94 7.92 -27.91 12.69
N GLY A 95 8.98 -28.25 13.42
CA GLY A 95 9.93 -29.26 12.96
C GLY A 95 10.80 -28.87 11.77
N ILE A 96 12.08 -28.68 12.06
CA ILE A 96 13.16 -29.06 11.15
C ILE A 96 13.05 -30.57 10.91
N THR A 97 12.15 -30.94 10.00
CA THR A 97 12.15 -32.18 9.23
C THR A 97 11.59 -31.78 7.88
N SER A 98 12.47 -31.38 6.95
CA SER A 98 12.19 -31.30 5.51
C SER A 98 10.74 -30.89 5.15
N THR A 99 10.45 -29.59 5.02
CA THR A 99 9.36 -29.17 4.14
C THR A 99 9.61 -29.89 2.83
N ALA A 100 8.76 -30.87 2.50
CA ALA A 100 9.04 -31.74 1.38
C ALA A 100 9.18 -30.85 0.15
N CYS A 101 10.36 -30.91 -0.49
CA CYS A 101 10.55 -30.24 -1.75
C CYS A 101 9.53 -30.81 -2.72
N MET A 102 8.51 -30.02 -3.04
CA MET A 102 7.39 -30.44 -3.86
C MET A 102 7.05 -29.34 -4.83
N ASP A 103 6.41 -29.75 -5.90
CA ASP A 103 5.73 -28.84 -6.81
C ASP A 103 4.31 -28.63 -6.29
N GLU A 104 3.85 -27.39 -6.31
CA GLU A 104 2.51 -27.00 -5.89
C GLU A 104 1.49 -27.08 -7.05
N ASP A 105 1.96 -27.29 -8.28
CA ASP A 105 1.13 -27.42 -9.49
C ASP A 105 1.54 -28.65 -10.33
N ASP A 106 0.54 -29.37 -10.83
CA ASP A 106 0.73 -30.56 -11.69
C ASP A 106 1.43 -30.24 -13.02
N SER A 107 1.42 -28.96 -13.44
CA SER A 107 2.04 -28.48 -14.67
C SER A 107 3.53 -28.15 -14.51
N CYS A 108 4.06 -28.16 -13.28
CA CYS A 108 5.45 -27.82 -13.00
C CYS A 108 6.49 -28.60 -13.84
N PRO A 109 6.34 -29.93 -14.07
CA PRO A 109 7.29 -30.66 -14.93
C PRO A 109 7.27 -30.14 -16.36
N ARG A 110 6.08 -29.87 -16.91
CA ARG A 110 5.91 -29.35 -18.26
C ARG A 110 6.50 -27.95 -18.40
N TRP A 111 6.34 -27.10 -17.40
CA TRP A 111 6.90 -25.74 -17.38
C TRP A 111 8.42 -25.76 -17.25
N ALA A 112 8.96 -26.64 -16.41
CA ALA A 112 10.40 -26.85 -16.33
C ALA A 112 10.99 -27.34 -17.66
N ASP A 113 10.34 -28.31 -18.32
CA ASP A 113 10.77 -28.85 -19.62
C ASP A 113 10.82 -27.78 -20.74
N ILE A 114 9.94 -26.78 -20.70
CA ILE A 114 9.94 -25.66 -21.67
C ILE A 114 10.82 -24.47 -21.22
N GLY A 115 11.56 -24.61 -20.12
CA GLY A 115 12.56 -23.64 -19.66
C GLY A 115 12.02 -22.50 -18.78
N GLU A 116 10.88 -22.68 -18.11
CA GLU A 116 10.33 -21.64 -17.22
C GLU A 116 11.18 -21.41 -15.97
N CYS A 117 12.02 -22.36 -15.56
CA CYS A 117 12.93 -22.16 -14.43
C CYS A 117 13.88 -20.97 -14.65
N ASP A 118 14.30 -20.74 -15.90
CA ASP A 118 15.18 -19.62 -16.28
C ASP A 118 14.38 -18.38 -16.71
N ARG A 119 13.25 -18.58 -17.40
CA ARG A 119 12.43 -17.49 -17.94
C ARG A 119 11.52 -16.85 -16.89
N ASN A 120 11.14 -17.61 -15.87
CA ASN A 120 10.24 -17.20 -14.80
C ASN A 120 10.71 -17.72 -13.41
N PRO A 121 11.93 -17.37 -12.98
CA PRO A 121 12.56 -17.94 -11.79
C PRO A 121 11.82 -17.58 -10.50
N VAL A 122 11.19 -16.40 -10.43
CA VAL A 122 10.46 -15.98 -9.22
C VAL A 122 9.24 -16.86 -8.99
N PHE A 123 8.49 -17.19 -10.04
CA PHE A 123 7.32 -18.06 -9.90
C PHE A 123 7.74 -19.51 -9.65
N MET A 124 8.75 -19.99 -10.38
CA MET A 124 9.15 -21.38 -10.35
C MET A 124 9.99 -21.74 -9.12
N VAL A 125 11.07 -20.99 -8.88
CA VAL A 125 12.07 -21.25 -7.82
C VAL A 125 11.79 -20.45 -6.55
N GLY A 126 11.23 -19.24 -6.69
CA GLY A 126 10.91 -18.36 -5.58
C GLY A 126 11.82 -17.13 -5.47
N SER A 127 11.61 -16.39 -4.38
CA SER A 127 12.38 -15.21 -3.98
C SER A 127 12.53 -15.20 -2.45
N PRO A 128 13.27 -14.25 -1.84
CA PRO A 128 13.40 -14.18 -0.38
C PRO A 128 12.07 -14.11 0.38
N ASP A 129 11.02 -13.59 -0.26
CA ASP A 129 9.70 -13.41 0.34
C ASP A 129 8.63 -14.38 -0.23
N TYR A 130 9.00 -15.28 -1.15
CA TYR A 130 8.07 -16.20 -1.82
C TYR A 130 8.71 -17.56 -2.08
N TYR A 131 8.07 -18.65 -1.63
CA TYR A 131 8.68 -19.98 -1.67
C TYR A 131 8.89 -20.52 -3.10
N GLY A 132 8.09 -20.12 -4.09
CA GLY A 132 8.15 -20.66 -5.45
C GLY A 132 7.28 -21.90 -5.62
N THR A 133 6.56 -21.96 -6.73
CA THR A 133 5.53 -22.98 -7.02
C THR A 133 6.13 -24.31 -7.47
N CYS A 134 7.26 -24.29 -8.19
CA CYS A 134 7.78 -25.44 -8.94
C CYS A 134 9.21 -25.79 -8.57
N ARG A 135 9.55 -25.66 -7.28
CA ARG A 135 10.93 -25.79 -6.81
C ARG A 135 11.53 -27.16 -7.11
N LYS A 136 10.73 -28.23 -7.00
CA LYS A 136 11.18 -29.60 -7.25
C LYS A 136 11.45 -29.83 -8.74
N SER A 137 10.53 -29.42 -9.61
CA SER A 137 10.72 -29.50 -11.07
C SER A 137 11.92 -28.66 -11.54
N CYS A 138 12.27 -27.58 -10.84
CA CYS A 138 13.45 -26.76 -11.12
C CYS A 138 14.72 -27.17 -10.37
N ASN A 139 14.71 -28.28 -9.62
CA ASN A 139 15.84 -28.74 -8.79
C ASN A 139 16.38 -27.64 -7.83
N ALA A 140 15.51 -26.75 -7.38
CA ALA A 140 15.83 -25.71 -6.38
C ALA A 140 15.77 -26.23 -4.93
N CYS A 141 15.35 -27.48 -4.81
CA CYS A 141 15.51 -28.45 -3.74
C CYS A 141 15.30 -29.84 -4.40
#